data_AF-A0A380DTS9-F1
#
_entry.id   AF-A0A380DTS9-F1
#
_cell.length_a   1.000
_cell.length_b   1.000
_cell.length_c   1.000
_cell.angle_alpha   90.00
_cell.angle_beta   90.00
_cell.angle_gamma   90.00
#
_symmetry.space_group_name_H-M   'P 1'
#
loop_
_entity.id
_entity.type
_entity.pdbx_description
1 polymer ?
#
loop_
_entity_poly.entity_id
_entity_poly.type
_entity_poly.pdbx_seq_one_letter_code
_entity_poly.pdbx_strand_id
1 'polypeptide(L)'
;MTELLVTPKSLSHMETLIDLGADAFVIGEQKFGLRLPGEFNRQQMTEAVALAHKNDKKVYAAVNGLFHNYHLDAVEDYINFLHEIRVDRIIFGDPAVVMYVKAQENPIPLHWNAETLVTNHFQCNYWGKRGASRAVLARELNLDEIINIKENSNVEIEVQVQGMTCMFQSKRMLLGNYYTFQDRQMKIERRNDEQSLLLYDEERQNNYPVTKITMVRTLCHQTTFV
;
A
#
# COMPACT_ATOMS: atom_id res chain seq x y z
N MET A 1 -4.84 22.03 -4.80
CA MET A 1 -6.02 21.26 -5.24
C MET A 1 -5.94 19.91 -4.54
N THR A 2 -7.02 19.49 -3.89
CA THR A 2 -7.10 18.21 -3.18
C THR A 2 -7.29 17.08 -4.20
N GLU A 3 -6.68 15.92 -3.96
CA GLU A 3 -6.76 14.75 -4.84
C GLU A 3 -7.39 13.60 -4.06
N LEU A 4 -8.48 13.02 -4.56
CA LEU A 4 -9.11 11.84 -4.00
C LEU A 4 -8.48 10.57 -4.57
N LEU A 5 -7.59 9.96 -3.78
CA LEU A 5 -6.94 8.69 -4.09
C LEU A 5 -7.74 7.51 -3.53
N VAL A 6 -8.07 6.54 -4.37
CA VAL A 6 -8.84 5.35 -3.99
C VAL A 6 -8.16 4.05 -4.43
N THR A 7 -8.52 2.91 -3.83
CA THR A 7 -7.93 1.61 -4.15
C THR A 7 -9.02 0.65 -4.66
N PRO A 8 -9.14 0.44 -5.99
CA PRO A 8 -10.15 -0.44 -6.55
C PRO A 8 -9.87 -1.92 -6.26
N LYS A 9 -10.91 -2.75 -6.43
CA LYS A 9 -10.86 -4.22 -6.24
C LYS A 9 -10.70 -4.97 -7.56
N SER A 10 -11.12 -4.34 -8.65
CA SER A 10 -11.14 -4.88 -10.01
C SER A 10 -11.22 -3.72 -11.00
N LEU A 11 -11.02 -4.00 -12.29
CA LEU A 11 -11.22 -3.03 -13.37
C LEU A 11 -12.65 -2.48 -13.39
N SER A 12 -13.66 -3.33 -13.24
CA SER A 12 -15.06 -2.89 -13.17
C SER A 12 -15.35 -1.97 -11.97
N HIS A 13 -14.73 -2.22 -10.82
CA HIS A 13 -14.83 -1.33 -9.66
C HIS A 13 -14.15 0.01 -9.94
N MET A 14 -13.02 -0.01 -10.65
CA MET A 14 -12.31 1.19 -11.06
C MET A 14 -13.16 2.08 -11.97
N GLU A 15 -13.87 1.50 -12.96
CA GLU A 15 -14.82 2.24 -13.81
C GLU A 15 -15.89 2.95 -12.97
N THR A 16 -16.49 2.23 -12.02
CA THR A 16 -17.50 2.82 -11.12
C THR A 16 -16.93 3.99 -10.31
N LEU A 17 -15.69 3.86 -9.82
CA LEU A 17 -15.04 4.91 -9.02
C LEU A 17 -14.63 6.13 -9.87
N ILE A 18 -14.32 5.94 -11.15
CA ILE A 18 -14.13 7.05 -12.10
C ILE A 18 -15.42 7.86 -12.22
N ASP A 19 -16.56 7.20 -12.41
CA ASP A 19 -17.87 7.84 -12.53
C ASP A 19 -18.28 8.58 -11.25
N LEU A 20 -17.86 8.08 -10.08
CA LEU A 20 -18.08 8.70 -8.77
C LEU A 20 -17.12 9.86 -8.46
N GLY A 21 -16.17 10.17 -9.36
CA GLY A 21 -15.32 11.35 -9.26
C GLY A 21 -13.99 11.13 -8.54
N ALA A 22 -13.48 9.90 -8.43
CA ALA A 22 -12.11 9.68 -7.96
C ALA A 22 -11.07 10.33 -8.90
N ASP A 23 -9.97 10.82 -8.36
CA ASP A 23 -8.91 11.51 -9.12
C ASP A 23 -7.74 10.58 -9.47
N ALA A 24 -7.44 9.63 -8.60
CA ALA A 24 -6.32 8.72 -8.75
C ALA A 24 -6.62 7.34 -8.15
N PHE A 25 -5.91 6.32 -8.63
CA PHE A 25 -6.13 4.92 -8.26
C PHE A 25 -4.84 4.23 -7.82
N VAL A 26 -4.88 3.52 -6.69
CA VAL A 26 -3.78 2.62 -6.27
C VAL A 26 -4.06 1.20 -6.74
N ILE A 27 -3.16 0.63 -7.53
CA ILE A 27 -3.26 -0.76 -8.02
C ILE A 27 -1.92 -1.50 -7.86
N GLY A 28 -1.91 -2.81 -8.02
CA GLY A 28 -0.66 -3.58 -8.07
C GLY A 28 -0.85 -5.09 -7.95
N GLU A 29 0.26 -5.80 -8.07
CA GLU A 29 0.33 -7.24 -7.77
C GLU A 29 0.55 -7.46 -6.27
N GLN A 30 -0.12 -8.45 -5.67
CA GLN A 30 0.02 -8.75 -4.24
C GLN A 30 1.44 -9.19 -3.84
N LYS A 31 2.23 -9.62 -4.82
CA LYS A 31 3.65 -9.97 -4.64
C LYS A 31 4.51 -8.77 -4.21
N PHE A 32 4.18 -7.56 -4.67
CA PHE A 32 4.99 -6.35 -4.48
C PHE A 32 4.27 -5.29 -3.64
N GLY A 33 2.94 -5.21 -3.75
CA GLY A 33 2.10 -4.28 -3.03
C GLY A 33 1.44 -4.90 -1.80
N LEU A 34 1.15 -4.07 -0.81
CA LEU A 34 0.44 -4.45 0.40
C LEU A 34 -0.88 -3.71 0.50
N ARG A 35 -1.85 -4.33 1.19
CA ARG A 35 -3.16 -3.72 1.52
C ARG A 35 -3.96 -3.35 0.26
N LEU A 36 -3.76 -4.12 -0.80
CA LEU A 36 -4.61 -4.09 -1.98
C LEU A 36 -5.86 -4.93 -1.69
N PRO A 37 -7.08 -4.38 -1.86
CA PRO A 37 -8.32 -5.10 -1.64
C PRO A 37 -8.66 -6.06 -2.80
N GLY A 38 -7.94 -5.97 -3.92
CA GLY A 38 -7.98 -6.89 -5.04
C GLY A 38 -6.62 -6.95 -5.74
N GLU A 39 -6.36 -8.03 -6.47
CA GLU A 39 -5.13 -8.21 -7.23
C GLU A 39 -5.31 -7.72 -8.67
N PHE A 40 -4.33 -6.96 -9.17
CA PHE A 40 -4.21 -6.61 -10.57
C PHE A 40 -2.97 -7.28 -11.13
N ASN A 41 -3.15 -8.28 -11.98
CA ASN A 41 -2.03 -8.84 -12.74
C ASN A 41 -1.54 -7.84 -13.79
N ARG A 42 -0.39 -8.11 -14.42
CA ARG A 42 0.21 -7.19 -15.41
C ARG A 42 -0.75 -6.79 -16.54
N GLN A 43 -1.51 -7.73 -17.10
CA GLN A 43 -2.48 -7.41 -18.14
C GLN A 43 -3.54 -6.43 -17.63
N GLN A 44 -4.11 -6.71 -16.46
CA GLN A 44 -5.11 -5.83 -15.83
C GLN A 44 -4.52 -4.47 -15.45
N MET A 45 -3.24 -4.40 -15.06
CA MET A 45 -2.58 -3.13 -14.80
C MET A 45 -2.43 -2.29 -16.07
N THR A 46 -2.04 -2.91 -17.19
CA THR A 46 -1.99 -2.21 -18.49
C THR A 46 -3.36 -1.67 -18.88
N GLU A 47 -4.41 -2.47 -18.73
CA GLU A 47 -5.80 -2.07 -19.00
C GLU A 47 -6.25 -0.94 -18.04
N ALA A 48 -5.91 -1.03 -16.76
CA ALA A 48 -6.25 -0.04 -15.75
C ALA A 48 -5.59 1.33 -16.03
N VAL A 49 -4.31 1.34 -16.42
CA VAL A 49 -3.60 2.57 -16.76
C VAL A 49 -4.22 3.22 -18.00
N ALA A 50 -4.48 2.44 -19.05
CA ALA A 50 -5.15 2.95 -20.25
C ALA A 50 -6.54 3.53 -19.94
N LEU A 51 -7.31 2.85 -19.09
CA LEU A 51 -8.64 3.30 -18.64
C LEU A 51 -8.57 4.61 -17.87
N ALA A 52 -7.65 4.73 -16.91
CA ALA A 52 -7.49 5.96 -16.12
C ALA A 52 -7.06 7.13 -16.99
N HIS A 53 -6.03 6.96 -17.81
CA HIS A 53 -5.49 8.03 -18.65
C HIS A 53 -6.51 8.50 -19.69
N LYS A 54 -7.35 7.61 -20.22
CA LYS A 54 -8.46 7.98 -21.12
C LYS A 54 -9.49 8.91 -20.45
N ASN A 55 -9.59 8.88 -19.12
CA ASN A 55 -10.50 9.69 -18.33
C ASN A 55 -9.77 10.82 -17.56
N ASP A 56 -8.54 11.16 -17.96
CA ASP A 56 -7.69 12.17 -17.30
C ASP A 56 -7.45 11.91 -15.80
N LYS A 57 -7.40 10.62 -15.41
CA LYS A 57 -7.13 10.17 -14.04
C LYS A 57 -5.73 9.57 -13.93
N LYS A 58 -5.19 9.51 -12.70
CA LYS A 58 -3.84 9.01 -12.44
C LYS A 58 -3.84 7.60 -11.86
N VAL A 59 -2.76 6.85 -12.07
CA VAL A 59 -2.56 5.50 -11.51
C VAL A 59 -1.26 5.42 -10.74
N TYR A 60 -1.35 4.98 -9.49
CA TYR A 60 -0.22 4.78 -8.59
C TYR A 60 -0.03 3.28 -8.35
N ALA A 61 1.19 2.80 -8.52
CA ALA A 61 1.52 1.40 -8.31
C ALA A 61 1.98 1.15 -6.86
N ALA A 62 1.39 0.17 -6.20
CA ALA A 62 1.81 -0.26 -4.87
C ALA A 62 3.05 -1.16 -4.95
N VAL A 63 4.19 -0.64 -4.45
CA VAL A 63 5.48 -1.34 -4.33
C VAL A 63 6.02 -1.17 -2.90
N ASN A 64 5.12 -1.25 -1.92
CA ASN A 64 5.36 -1.02 -0.50
C ASN A 64 5.63 -2.30 0.30
N GLY A 65 5.95 -3.41 -0.38
CA GLY A 65 6.39 -4.66 0.22
C GLY A 65 7.72 -4.54 1.00
N LEU A 66 8.07 -5.61 1.72
CA LEU A 66 9.41 -5.80 2.29
C LEU A 66 10.21 -6.72 1.39
N PHE A 67 11.37 -6.29 0.90
CA PHE A 67 12.13 -7.07 -0.09
C PHE A 67 13.42 -7.64 0.52
N HIS A 68 13.44 -8.96 0.72
CA HIS A 68 14.69 -9.69 0.95
C HIS A 68 15.46 -9.84 -0.35
N ASN A 69 16.78 -10.08 -0.28
CA ASN A 69 17.68 -10.17 -1.45
C ASN A 69 17.15 -11.02 -2.60
N TYR A 70 16.51 -12.15 -2.32
CA TYR A 70 15.96 -13.05 -3.35
C TYR A 70 14.73 -12.50 -4.10
N HIS A 71 14.19 -11.34 -3.70
CA HIS A 71 13.12 -10.65 -4.45
C HIS A 71 13.67 -9.59 -5.41
N LEU A 72 14.92 -9.16 -5.25
CA LEU A 72 15.45 -7.94 -5.87
C LEU A 72 15.31 -7.94 -7.40
N ASP A 73 15.69 -9.03 -8.06
CA ASP A 73 15.54 -9.16 -9.52
C ASP A 73 14.08 -9.05 -9.98
N ALA A 74 13.15 -9.61 -9.20
CA ALA A 74 11.72 -9.53 -9.51
C ALA A 74 11.14 -8.13 -9.26
N VAL A 75 11.69 -7.39 -8.29
CA VAL A 75 11.30 -6.00 -8.02
C VAL A 75 11.78 -5.09 -9.14
N GLU A 76 13.01 -5.28 -9.61
CA GLU A 76 13.55 -4.55 -10.76
C GLU A 76 12.72 -4.78 -12.02
N ASP A 77 12.44 -6.05 -12.36
CA ASP A 77 11.58 -6.41 -13.49
C ASP A 77 10.18 -5.78 -13.39
N TYR A 78 9.60 -5.76 -12.19
CA TYR A 78 8.31 -5.12 -11.98
C TYR A 78 8.38 -3.60 -12.16
N ILE A 79 9.40 -2.94 -11.62
CA ILE A 79 9.60 -1.48 -11.77
C ILE A 79 9.82 -1.10 -13.24
N ASN A 80 10.49 -1.93 -14.03
CA ASN A 80 10.64 -1.72 -15.47
C ASN A 80 9.29 -1.86 -16.20
N PHE A 81 8.51 -2.89 -15.88
CA PHE A 81 7.15 -3.03 -16.40
C PHE A 81 6.26 -1.82 -16.06
N LEU A 82 6.33 -1.32 -14.83
CA LEU A 82 5.58 -0.13 -14.40
C LEU A 82 5.95 1.13 -15.20
N HIS A 83 7.23 1.26 -15.57
CA HIS A 83 7.74 2.33 -16.43
C HIS A 83 7.21 2.20 -17.86
N GLU A 84 7.21 0.99 -18.42
CA GLU A 84 6.69 0.70 -19.77
C GLU A 84 5.21 1.07 -19.91
N ILE A 85 4.38 0.70 -18.92
CA ILE A 85 2.95 1.04 -18.92
C ILE A 85 2.68 2.48 -18.48
N ARG A 86 3.71 3.23 -18.10
CA ARG A 86 3.64 4.64 -17.69
C ARG A 86 2.72 4.89 -16.50
N VAL A 87 2.86 4.11 -15.42
CA VAL A 87 2.19 4.48 -14.17
C VAL A 87 2.66 5.87 -13.73
N ASP A 88 1.74 6.67 -13.20
CA ASP A 88 2.04 8.05 -12.84
C ASP A 88 3.03 8.11 -11.68
N ARG A 89 2.89 7.20 -10.70
CA ARG A 89 3.68 7.21 -9.46
C ARG A 89 3.86 5.81 -8.86
N ILE A 90 4.90 5.63 -8.06
CA ILE A 90 5.13 4.40 -7.27
C ILE A 90 5.06 4.71 -5.78
N ILE A 91 4.23 3.97 -5.05
CA ILE A 91 4.15 4.00 -3.59
C ILE A 91 5.12 2.97 -3.03
N PHE A 92 6.16 3.42 -2.33
CA PHE A 92 7.22 2.55 -1.82
C PHE A 92 7.33 2.60 -0.30
N GLY A 93 7.80 1.49 0.26
CA GLY A 93 8.16 1.33 1.68
C GLY A 93 9.59 0.85 1.88
N ASP A 94 10.17 0.17 0.90
CA ASP A 94 11.54 -0.34 0.94
C ASP A 94 12.49 0.57 0.13
N PRO A 95 13.65 0.99 0.68
CA PRO A 95 14.61 1.84 -0.01
C PRO A 95 15.18 1.25 -1.31
N ALA A 96 15.13 -0.07 -1.51
CA ALA A 96 15.57 -0.70 -2.75
C ALA A 96 14.85 -0.13 -3.98
N VAL A 97 13.56 0.20 -3.84
CA VAL A 97 12.75 0.79 -4.91
C VAL A 97 13.32 2.13 -5.38
N VAL A 98 13.83 2.96 -4.45
CA VAL A 98 14.44 4.25 -4.77
C VAL A 98 15.70 4.07 -5.61
N MET A 99 16.49 3.03 -5.32
CA MET A 99 17.72 2.74 -6.04
C MET A 99 17.44 2.32 -7.48
N TYR A 100 16.44 1.46 -7.70
CA TYR A 100 16.04 1.03 -9.04
C TYR A 100 15.45 2.17 -9.86
N VAL A 101 14.50 2.91 -9.30
CA VAL A 101 13.83 4.01 -10.01
C VAL A 101 14.82 5.13 -10.39
N LYS A 102 15.82 5.41 -9.56
CA LYS A 102 16.88 6.38 -9.90
C LYS A 102 17.77 5.98 -11.06
N ALA A 103 17.88 4.69 -11.36
CA ALA A 103 18.66 4.19 -12.48
C ALA A 103 17.91 4.27 -13.81
N GLN A 104 16.59 4.49 -13.79
CA GLN A 104 15.77 4.60 -14.99
C GLN A 104 15.97 5.94 -15.70
N GLU A 105 15.86 5.94 -17.02
CA GLU A 105 15.65 7.16 -17.79
C GLU A 105 14.23 7.70 -17.53
N ASN A 106 14.11 8.99 -17.22
CA ASN A 106 12.84 9.60 -16.76
C ASN A 106 12.21 8.84 -15.58
N PRO A 107 12.79 8.93 -14.37
CA PRO A 107 12.33 8.20 -13.19
C PRO A 107 10.85 8.46 -12.87
N ILE A 108 10.11 7.39 -12.57
CA ILE A 108 8.73 7.51 -12.08
C ILE A 108 8.73 8.23 -10.73
N PRO A 109 7.91 9.27 -10.52
CA PRO A 109 7.81 9.93 -9.22
C PRO A 109 7.46 8.96 -8.08
N LEU A 110 8.18 9.08 -6.97
CA LEU A 110 8.04 8.19 -5.81
C LEU A 110 7.16 8.81 -4.72
N HIS A 111 6.36 7.99 -4.06
CA HIS A 111 5.54 8.32 -2.90
C HIS A 111 6.00 7.49 -1.70
N TRP A 112 6.49 8.15 -0.67
CA TRP A 112 6.96 7.49 0.53
C TRP A 112 5.79 7.09 1.42
N ASN A 113 5.57 5.79 1.60
CA ASN A 113 4.59 5.25 2.53
C ASN A 113 5.23 4.17 3.41
N ALA A 114 5.75 4.61 4.56
CA ALA A 114 6.17 3.73 5.65
C ALA A 114 5.09 3.49 6.70
N GLU A 115 3.84 3.80 6.38
CA GLU A 115 2.66 3.50 7.18
C GLU A 115 2.65 4.24 8.52
N THR A 116 3.22 3.66 9.58
CA THR A 116 3.16 4.17 10.96
C THR A 116 4.37 5.00 11.36
N LEU A 117 5.25 5.35 10.42
CA LEU A 117 6.52 6.01 10.76
C LEU A 117 6.52 7.51 10.49
N VAL A 118 5.73 8.00 9.53
CA VAL A 118 5.85 9.38 9.02
C VAL A 118 5.10 10.37 9.92
N THR A 119 5.75 10.77 11.02
CA THR A 119 5.17 11.60 12.09
C THR A 119 5.78 13.00 12.20
N ASN A 120 6.72 13.36 11.32
CA ASN A 120 7.34 14.68 11.33
C ASN A 120 7.88 15.10 9.95
N HIS A 121 8.02 16.40 9.72
CA HIS A 121 8.49 16.96 8.45
C HIS A 121 9.96 16.60 8.12
N PHE A 122 10.80 16.29 9.11
CA PHE A 122 12.19 15.85 8.85
C PHE A 122 12.20 14.55 8.06
N GLN A 123 11.31 13.60 8.38
CA GLN A 123 11.17 12.35 7.61
C GLN A 123 10.69 12.60 6.19
N CYS A 124 9.67 13.46 6.02
CA CYS A 124 9.16 13.87 4.72
C CYS A 124 10.28 14.48 3.85
N ASN A 125 11.05 15.41 4.42
CA ASN A 125 12.15 16.09 3.74
C ASN A 125 13.37 15.18 3.49
N TYR A 126 13.64 14.23 4.39
CA TYR A 126 14.70 13.24 4.23
C TYR A 126 14.47 12.38 2.99
N TRP A 127 13.24 11.91 2.79
CA TRP A 127 12.86 11.14 1.61
C TRP A 127 12.68 12.02 0.37
N GLY A 128 12.23 13.27 0.55
CA GLY A 128 12.20 14.28 -0.51
C GLY A 128 13.55 14.48 -1.19
N LYS A 129 14.62 14.67 -0.40
CA LYS A 129 16.00 14.75 -0.89
C LYS A 129 16.49 13.48 -1.60
N ARG A 130 15.80 12.35 -1.42
CA ARG A 130 16.12 11.06 -2.04
C ARG A 130 15.24 10.73 -3.23
N GLY A 131 14.35 11.63 -3.66
CA GLY A 131 13.52 11.47 -4.85
C GLY A 131 12.04 11.21 -4.57
N ALA A 132 11.61 11.19 -3.30
CA ALA A 132 10.19 11.15 -3.00
C ALA A 132 9.54 12.50 -3.33
N SER A 133 8.43 12.46 -4.06
CA SER A 133 7.60 13.62 -4.41
C SER A 133 6.47 13.86 -3.42
N ARG A 134 6.08 12.82 -2.66
CA ARG A 134 5.01 12.84 -1.65
C ARG A 134 5.38 11.95 -0.47
N ALA A 135 4.86 12.29 0.70
CA ALA A 135 4.91 11.44 1.89
C ALA A 135 3.49 11.17 2.43
N VAL A 136 3.20 9.91 2.74
CA VAL A 136 1.95 9.47 3.38
C VAL A 136 2.16 9.52 4.89
N LEU A 137 1.40 10.38 5.57
CA LEU A 137 1.52 10.60 7.02
C LEU A 137 0.97 9.42 7.82
N ALA A 138 1.49 9.26 9.04
CA ALA A 138 1.00 8.29 9.99
C ALA A 138 -0.42 8.64 10.49
N ARG A 139 -1.20 7.62 10.88
CA ARG A 139 -2.65 7.79 11.19
C ARG A 139 -2.90 8.15 12.65
N GLU A 140 -1.86 8.20 13.46
CA GLU A 140 -1.91 8.65 14.86
C GLU A 140 -1.81 10.17 15.03
N LEU A 141 -1.57 10.92 13.95
CA LEU A 141 -1.43 12.38 14.00
C LEU A 141 -2.79 13.08 14.05
N ASN A 142 -2.87 14.15 14.84
CA ASN A 142 -4.01 15.05 14.81
C ASN A 142 -3.88 16.10 13.69
N LEU A 143 -4.95 16.86 13.45
CA LEU A 143 -5.00 17.85 12.36
C LEU A 143 -3.95 18.96 12.52
N ASP A 144 -3.71 19.45 13.74
CA ASP A 144 -2.74 20.51 13.99
C ASP A 144 -1.31 20.05 13.69
N GLU A 145 -0.98 18.80 14.05
CA GLU A 145 0.29 18.16 13.70
C GLU A 145 0.43 17.99 12.19
N ILE A 146 -0.63 17.57 11.49
CA ILE A 146 -0.64 17.43 10.03
C ILE A 146 -0.39 18.78 9.35
N ILE A 147 -1.06 19.85 9.80
CA ILE A 147 -0.88 21.21 9.27
C ILE A 147 0.57 21.66 9.48
N ASN A 148 1.10 21.49 10.69
CA ASN A 148 2.48 21.85 11.01
C ASN A 148 3.50 21.10 10.13
N ILE A 149 3.30 19.79 9.92
CA ILE A 149 4.14 18.99 9.04
C ILE A 149 4.03 19.52 7.61
N LYS A 150 2.82 19.83 7.13
CA LYS A 150 2.60 20.30 5.77
C LYS A 150 3.29 21.64 5.49
N GLU A 151 3.25 22.57 6.42
CA GLU A 151 3.90 23.89 6.29
C GLU A 151 5.44 23.79 6.21
N ASN A 152 6.02 22.77 6.84
CA ASN A 152 7.48 22.57 6.92
C ASN A 152 8.02 21.51 5.94
N SER A 153 7.15 20.89 5.13
CA SER A 153 7.52 19.82 4.20
C SER A 153 7.69 20.32 2.77
N ASN A 154 8.80 19.93 2.15
CA ASN A 154 9.15 20.22 0.75
C ASN A 154 8.49 19.25 -0.25
N VAL A 155 7.68 18.30 0.24
CA VAL A 155 6.99 17.29 -0.56
C VAL A 155 5.47 17.46 -0.44
N GLU A 156 4.74 16.84 -1.36
CA GLU A 156 3.30 16.67 -1.22
C GLU A 156 3.00 15.82 0.04
N ILE A 157 1.87 16.08 0.69
CA ILE A 157 1.44 15.35 1.89
C ILE A 157 0.14 14.64 1.56
N GLU A 158 0.07 13.37 1.94
CA GLU A 158 -1.13 12.54 1.83
C GLU A 158 -1.50 11.96 3.18
N VAL A 159 -2.80 11.93 3.44
CA VAL A 159 -3.38 11.43 4.68
C VAL A 159 -4.45 10.41 4.32
N GLN A 160 -4.44 9.27 5.00
CA GLN A 160 -5.48 8.26 4.82
C GLN A 160 -6.70 8.63 5.65
N VAL A 161 -7.84 8.84 4.99
CA VAL A 161 -9.13 9.12 5.65
C VAL A 161 -9.84 7.83 6.05
N GLN A 162 -9.86 6.84 5.15
CA GLN A 162 -10.51 5.55 5.38
C GLN A 162 -9.65 4.41 4.84
N GLY A 163 -9.73 3.25 5.48
CA GLY A 163 -9.27 1.98 4.92
C GLY A 163 -8.45 1.15 5.88
N MET A 164 -7.71 0.19 5.32
CA MET A 164 -6.88 -0.72 6.10
C MET A 164 -5.67 0.02 6.67
N THR A 165 -5.51 -0.03 7.98
CA THR A 165 -4.35 0.55 8.68
C THR A 165 -3.39 -0.54 9.13
N CYS A 166 -2.10 -0.26 9.01
CA CYS A 166 -1.06 -1.10 9.56
C CYS A 166 -0.83 -0.86 11.05
N MET A 167 -0.77 -1.90 11.87
CA MET A 167 -0.19 -1.80 13.21
C MET A 167 1.28 -2.23 13.25
N PHE A 168 1.64 -3.26 12.48
CA PHE A 168 2.98 -3.84 12.49
C PHE A 168 3.26 -4.64 11.21
N GLN A 169 4.51 -4.74 10.77
CA GLN A 169 4.92 -5.62 9.65
C GLN A 169 5.93 -6.66 10.08
N SER A 170 5.68 -7.93 9.72
CA SER A 170 6.68 -8.98 9.82
C SER A 170 6.50 -10.04 8.73
N LYS A 171 7.62 -10.46 8.12
CA LYS A 171 7.69 -11.62 7.23
C LYS A 171 7.94 -12.94 7.99
N ARG A 172 8.00 -12.93 9.32
CA ARG A 172 8.11 -14.17 10.11
C ARG A 172 6.81 -14.95 10.04
N MET A 173 6.92 -16.26 9.89
CA MET A 173 5.79 -17.20 9.92
C MET A 173 5.31 -17.40 11.36
N LEU A 174 4.82 -16.36 12.05
CA LEU A 174 4.47 -16.41 13.47
C LEU A 174 3.51 -17.56 13.80
N LEU A 175 2.43 -17.70 13.03
CA LEU A 175 1.47 -18.79 13.20
C LEU A 175 2.11 -20.15 12.91
N GLY A 176 2.88 -20.26 11.82
CA GLY A 176 3.58 -21.50 11.48
C GLY A 176 4.53 -21.94 12.59
N ASN A 177 5.39 -21.03 13.05
CA ASN A 177 6.32 -21.25 14.15
C ASN A 177 5.59 -21.61 15.45
N TYR A 178 4.46 -20.97 15.75
CA TYR A 178 3.64 -21.28 16.91
C TYR A 178 3.03 -22.69 16.83
N TYR A 179 2.46 -23.07 15.68
CA TYR A 179 1.92 -24.42 15.49
C TYR A 179 3.01 -25.50 15.57
N THR A 180 4.17 -25.26 14.93
CA THR A 180 5.34 -26.13 15.05
C THR A 180 5.81 -26.26 16.50
N PHE A 181 5.81 -25.18 17.28
CA PHE A 181 6.14 -25.21 18.70
C PHE A 181 5.12 -25.99 19.54
N GLN A 182 3.84 -25.99 19.16
CA GLN A 182 2.79 -26.76 19.84
C GLN A 182 2.71 -28.24 19.41
N ASP A 183 3.65 -28.74 18.62
CA ASP A 183 3.60 -30.06 17.95
C ASP A 183 2.28 -30.29 17.18
N ARG A 184 1.64 -29.20 16.75
CA ARG A 184 0.44 -29.23 15.93
C ARG A 184 0.87 -29.09 14.48
N GLN A 185 0.55 -30.08 13.66
CA GLN A 185 0.67 -29.87 12.21
C GLN A 185 -0.42 -28.90 11.78
N MET A 186 -0.05 -27.80 11.12
CA MET A 186 -1.00 -27.09 10.27
C MET A 186 -1.40 -28.07 9.17
N LYS A 187 -2.54 -28.74 9.31
CA LYS A 187 -3.23 -29.30 8.15
C LYS A 187 -3.60 -28.10 7.29
N ILE A 188 -2.81 -27.85 6.25
CA ILE A 188 -3.19 -26.94 5.17
C ILE A 188 -4.25 -27.69 4.37
N GLU A 189 -5.46 -27.80 4.93
CA GLU A 189 -6.62 -28.14 4.12
C GLU A 189 -6.88 -26.91 3.25
N ARG A 190 -6.59 -27.02 1.94
CA ARG A 190 -7.15 -26.13 0.92
C ARG A 190 -8.66 -26.38 0.86
N ARG A 191 -9.40 -26.02 1.91
CA ARG A 191 -10.85 -25.82 1.79
C ARG A 191 -11.05 -24.44 1.16
N ASN A 192 -12.04 -24.36 0.27
CA ASN A 192 -12.49 -23.12 -0.35
C ASN A 192 -13.10 -22.11 0.64
N ASP A 193 -13.07 -22.40 1.95
CA ASP A 193 -13.55 -21.50 2.98
C ASP A 193 -12.38 -20.72 3.58
N GLU A 194 -12.43 -19.42 3.35
CA GLU A 194 -11.68 -18.40 4.07
C GLU A 194 -11.73 -18.69 5.58
N GLN A 195 -10.62 -19.17 6.16
CA GLN A 195 -10.43 -19.07 7.61
C GLN A 195 -10.30 -17.59 7.96
N SER A 196 -11.44 -16.92 8.07
CA SER A 196 -11.58 -15.61 8.69
C SER A 196 -11.30 -15.81 10.18
N LEU A 197 -10.04 -15.64 10.55
CA LEU A 197 -9.70 -15.45 11.95
C LEU A 197 -10.39 -14.15 12.38
N LEU A 198 -11.11 -14.13 13.49
CA LEU A 198 -11.74 -12.93 14.01
C LEU A 198 -11.04 -12.56 15.32
N LEU A 199 -10.55 -11.32 15.41
CA LEU A 199 -10.13 -10.74 16.68
C LEU A 199 -11.37 -10.13 17.32
N TYR A 200 -11.78 -10.65 18.47
CA TYR A 200 -12.87 -10.08 19.25
C TYR A 200 -12.33 -9.03 20.22
N ASP A 201 -12.91 -7.84 20.19
CA ASP A 201 -12.66 -6.76 21.14
C ASP A 201 -13.80 -6.71 22.15
N GLU A 202 -13.53 -7.11 23.40
CA GLU A 202 -14.51 -7.17 24.48
C GLU A 202 -15.06 -5.78 24.87
N GLU A 203 -14.23 -4.73 24.80
CA GLU A 203 -14.64 -3.37 25.18
C GLU A 203 -15.58 -2.77 24.13
N ARG A 204 -15.37 -3.11 22.85
CA ARG A 204 -16.14 -2.58 21.73
C ARG A 204 -17.24 -3.52 21.24
N GLN A 205 -17.32 -4.73 21.80
CA GLN A 205 -18.21 -5.81 21.37
C GLN A 205 -18.19 -6.04 19.85
N ASN A 206 -17.00 -5.95 19.23
CA ASN A 206 -16.87 -5.98 17.78
C ASN A 206 -15.88 -7.07 17.32
N ASN A 207 -16.11 -7.59 16.11
CA ASN A 207 -15.27 -8.62 15.50
C ASN A 207 -14.46 -8.01 14.35
N TYR A 208 -13.14 -8.15 14.41
CA TYR A 208 -12.23 -7.68 13.37
C TYR A 208 -11.71 -8.85 12.53
N PRO A 209 -11.94 -8.87 11.20
CA PRO A 209 -11.40 -9.92 10.33
C PRO A 209 -9.88 -9.83 10.24
N VAL A 210 -9.23 -10.96 10.54
CA VAL A 210 -7.80 -11.21 10.37
C VAL A 210 -7.64 -12.02 9.09
N THR A 211 -7.35 -11.32 8.01
CA THR A 211 -7.12 -11.93 6.69
C THR A 211 -5.70 -12.48 6.61
N LYS A 212 -5.57 -13.76 6.27
CA LYS A 212 -4.28 -14.40 6.00
C LYS A 212 -3.78 -14.01 4.60
N ILE A 213 -3.28 -12.78 4.47
CA ILE A 213 -2.31 -12.46 3.40
C ILE A 213 -1.00 -13.12 3.84
N THR A 214 -0.12 -13.56 2.94
CA THR A 214 1.12 -14.33 3.22
C THR A 214 2.16 -13.62 4.13
N MET A 215 1.75 -12.57 4.84
CA MET A 215 2.41 -11.98 6.01
C MET A 215 1.38 -11.84 7.13
N VAL A 216 1.58 -12.56 8.24
CA VAL A 216 0.69 -12.53 9.41
C VAL A 216 0.52 -11.08 9.89
N ARG A 217 -0.69 -10.52 9.77
CA ARG A 217 -1.04 -9.20 10.32
C ARG A 217 -2.43 -9.23 10.93
N THR A 218 -2.53 -8.71 12.15
CA THR A 218 -3.78 -8.27 12.76
C THR A 218 -4.22 -6.99 12.04
N LEU A 219 -5.37 -7.03 11.38
CA LEU A 219 -6.03 -5.87 10.76
C LEU A 219 -6.96 -5.26 11.81
N CYS A 220 -6.86 -3.96 12.05
CA CYS A 220 -7.93 -3.22 12.73
C CYS A 220 -8.54 -2.28 11.69
N HIS A 221 -9.84 -2.43 11.42
CA HIS A 221 -10.61 -1.39 10.74
C HIS A 221 -10.86 -0.29 11.77
N GLN A 222 -10.09 0.79 11.72
CA GLN A 222 -10.46 2.01 12.41
C GLN A 222 -11.29 2.87 11.45
N THR A 223 -12.59 2.94 11.73
CA THR A 223 -13.44 4.00 11.21
C THR A 223 -13.23 5.20 12.11
N THR A 224 -12.30 6.07 11.76
CA THR A 224 -12.21 7.39 12.39
C THR A 224 -13.16 8.31 11.64
N PHE A 225 -14.28 8.64 12.26
CA PHE A 225 -15.12 9.74 11.79
C PHE A 225 -14.33 11.04 11.99
N VAL A 226 -14.16 11.79 10.90
CA VAL A 226 -13.80 13.22 10.93
C VAL A 226 -15.05 14.01 10.59
#